data_AF-A0A831LR95-F1
#
_entry.id   AF-A0A831LR95-F1
#
_cell.length_a   1.000
_cell.length_b   1.000
_cell.length_c   1.000
_cell.angle_alpha   90.00
_cell.angle_beta   90.00
_cell.angle_gamma   90.00
#
_symmetry.space_group_name_H-M   'P 1'
#
loop_
_entity.id
_entity.type
_entity.pdbx_description
1 polymer ?
#
loop_
_entity_poly.entity_id
_entity_poly.type
_entity_poly.pdbx_seq_one_letter_code
_entity_poly.pdbx_strand_id
1 'polypeptide(L)'
;TQNNWRIFNIVTLSFLKKYGYQIDDELLKSHLLWVASYHSGNGWYLEQTYNYYSISLFIVYTTIWCRTFGDEYYPEIAEIIEKSAKKLMKSITSFFGRDGYINMWSRSICYRTWVSGAFPVAFMLKEDPLIDAGFARRLCAGSLLQFVTREEFYHNEIPSLGFYGQKEYMVQNYSCPASPFLMFLPFICLALPENSPFWTAKENEGFWEELGENSKITVLKNPGLVLANHGKSGASEIIPGKVYYDDPNYSKLVYNTHFPWEDHNPAGGTSMEYSFRSWDPRDVRGDDINFYLTGLKVDNNAEKNRAFSISQSMVFNGVKNEVIYRQAIMRKPPNNGVGYIIDLADIIIPGGVIRVDRTRLAFEHELTLGHFGLPHINGEKAVVNRFEEGNKQVITATIKGRRIALITYTGWDELDSVVHKNRNAEADESTVVFARKKRLAKNPAMEIMITVMLHKTDDIEWTKEELSPIKEFEIMDVTPVFSTMGAKITLADKKTYEVYFEEIDGNRRC
;
A
#
# COMPACT_ATOMS: atom_id res chain seq x y z
N THR A 1 -0.26 -19.12 19.31
CA THR A 1 -0.01 -18.48 18.00
C THR A 1 0.98 -17.33 18.16
N GLN A 2 1.79 -17.03 17.14
CA GLN A 2 2.67 -15.85 17.13
C GLN A 2 1.96 -14.72 16.35
N ASN A 3 0.89 -14.17 16.93
CA ASN A 3 0.07 -13.14 16.28
C ASN A 3 -0.58 -12.16 17.26
N ASN A 4 -1.24 -11.14 16.70
CA ASN A 4 -2.00 -10.11 17.42
C ASN A 4 -3.06 -10.67 18.40
N TRP A 5 -3.50 -11.92 18.25
CA TRP A 5 -4.51 -12.51 19.14
C TRP A 5 -4.02 -12.64 20.58
N ARG A 6 -2.70 -12.60 20.81
CA ARG A 6 -2.13 -12.51 22.16
C ARG A 6 -2.62 -11.30 22.93
N ILE A 7 -2.98 -10.20 22.26
CA ILE A 7 -3.51 -8.99 22.89
C ILE A 7 -4.85 -9.27 23.58
N PHE A 8 -5.71 -10.12 22.99
CA PHE A 8 -6.97 -10.51 23.64
C PHE A 8 -6.74 -11.30 24.93
N ASN A 9 -5.75 -12.20 24.94
CA ASN A 9 -5.36 -12.91 26.16
C ASN A 9 -4.80 -11.94 27.21
N ILE A 10 -3.96 -10.97 26.81
CA ILE A 10 -3.43 -9.94 27.70
C ILE A 10 -4.58 -9.17 28.36
N VAL A 11 -5.53 -8.67 27.57
CA VAL A 11 -6.68 -7.91 28.09
C VAL A 11 -7.50 -8.75 29.07
N THR A 12 -7.84 -9.98 28.70
CA THR A 12 -8.65 -10.88 29.56
C THR A 12 -7.92 -11.24 30.86
N LEU A 13 -6.66 -11.67 30.79
CA LEU A 13 -5.88 -12.05 31.97
C LEU A 13 -5.61 -10.84 32.88
N SER A 14 -5.33 -9.68 32.30
CA SER A 14 -5.13 -8.43 33.06
C SER A 14 -6.41 -7.99 33.76
N PHE A 15 -7.57 -8.10 33.11
CA PHE A 15 -8.86 -7.84 33.73
C PHE A 15 -9.09 -8.76 34.92
N LEU A 16 -8.94 -10.08 34.74
CA LEU A 16 -9.11 -11.05 35.83
C LEU A 16 -8.19 -10.75 37.01
N LYS A 17 -6.91 -10.49 36.75
CA LYS A 17 -5.95 -10.11 37.80
C LYS A 17 -6.33 -8.83 38.53
N LYS A 18 -6.72 -7.78 37.81
CA LYS A 18 -7.12 -6.49 38.39
C LYS A 18 -8.27 -6.62 39.39
N TYR A 19 -9.20 -7.54 39.14
CA TYR A 19 -10.36 -7.79 40.00
C TYR A 19 -10.15 -8.96 40.97
N GLY A 20 -8.91 -9.39 41.19
CA GLY A 20 -8.55 -10.36 42.23
C GLY A 20 -8.83 -11.82 41.88
N TYR A 21 -9.13 -12.15 40.62
CA TYR A 21 -9.24 -13.54 40.18
C TYR A 21 -7.86 -14.15 39.99
N GLN A 22 -7.70 -15.42 40.35
CA GLN A 22 -6.46 -16.16 40.13
C GLN A 22 -6.21 -16.34 38.62
N ILE A 23 -4.99 -16.02 38.19
CA ILE A 23 -4.51 -16.24 36.82
C ILE A 23 -3.16 -16.95 36.83
N ASP A 24 -2.72 -17.41 35.66
CA ASP A 24 -1.32 -17.76 35.42
C ASP A 24 -0.53 -16.49 35.07
N ASP A 25 0.22 -15.98 36.03
CA ASP A 25 1.02 -14.76 35.91
C ASP A 25 2.18 -14.88 34.91
N GLU A 26 2.80 -16.06 34.83
CA GLU A 26 3.88 -16.32 33.87
C GLU A 26 3.34 -16.38 32.44
N LEU A 27 2.12 -16.88 32.26
CA LEU A 27 1.44 -16.84 30.97
C LEU A 27 1.14 -15.39 30.53
N LEU A 28 0.61 -14.54 31.41
CA LEU A 28 0.38 -13.13 31.11
C LEU A 28 1.69 -12.43 30.73
N LYS A 29 2.73 -12.61 31.54
CA LYS A 29 4.07 -12.06 31.29
C LYS A 29 4.65 -12.55 29.95
N SER A 30 4.50 -13.83 29.63
CA SER A 30 4.92 -14.40 28.35
C SER A 30 4.20 -13.73 27.18
N HIS A 31 2.88 -13.56 27.25
CA HIS A 31 2.13 -12.85 26.20
C HIS A 31 2.63 -11.41 26.00
N LEU A 32 2.90 -10.69 27.09
CA LEU A 32 3.42 -9.32 27.05
C LEU A 32 4.79 -9.25 26.36
N LEU A 33 5.71 -10.14 26.71
CA LEU A 33 7.04 -10.20 26.10
C LEU A 33 6.97 -10.52 24.60
N TRP A 34 6.08 -11.44 24.20
CA TRP A 34 5.84 -11.72 22.79
C TRP A 34 5.34 -10.48 22.04
N VAL A 35 4.32 -9.78 22.57
CA VAL A 35 3.78 -8.56 21.94
C VAL A 35 4.82 -7.45 21.84
N ALA A 36 5.60 -7.22 22.90
CA ALA A 36 6.68 -6.24 22.91
C ALA A 36 7.78 -6.57 21.88
N SER A 37 8.08 -7.87 21.71
CA SER A 37 9.11 -8.33 20.77
C SER A 37 8.78 -8.11 19.29
N TYR A 38 7.50 -7.94 18.94
CA TYR A 38 7.08 -7.73 17.55
C TYR A 38 7.37 -6.31 17.05
N HIS A 39 7.69 -5.36 17.93
CA HIS A 39 7.99 -3.99 17.53
C HIS A 39 9.24 -3.95 16.63
N SER A 40 9.10 -3.44 15.41
CA SER A 40 10.16 -3.42 14.40
C SER A 40 10.84 -2.06 14.23
N GLY A 41 10.29 -1.01 14.85
CA GLY A 41 10.74 0.37 14.69
C GLY A 41 9.68 1.28 14.08
N ASN A 42 9.88 2.59 14.15
CA ASN A 42 8.91 3.60 13.69
C ASN A 42 7.48 3.47 14.27
N GLY A 43 7.27 2.73 15.37
CA GLY A 43 5.95 2.45 15.93
C GLY A 43 5.18 1.32 15.23
N TRP A 44 5.85 0.56 14.36
CA TRP A 44 5.28 -0.59 13.63
C TRP A 44 5.63 -1.90 14.31
N TYR A 45 4.76 -2.89 14.11
CA TYR A 45 4.91 -4.24 14.63
C TYR A 45 4.87 -5.23 13.47
N LEU A 46 5.88 -6.10 13.41
CA LEU A 46 5.94 -7.17 12.43
C LEU A 46 5.30 -8.43 13.02
N GLU A 47 4.19 -8.82 12.42
CA GLU A 47 3.58 -10.13 12.63
C GLU A 47 3.80 -11.01 11.39
N GLN A 48 2.76 -11.25 10.59
CA GLN A 48 2.83 -11.96 9.30
C GLN A 48 3.39 -11.04 8.20
N THR A 49 2.93 -9.79 8.21
CA THR A 49 3.32 -8.71 7.30
C THR A 49 2.91 -7.38 7.93
N TYR A 50 3.47 -6.27 7.47
CA TYR A 50 3.05 -4.95 7.94
C TYR A 50 1.64 -4.62 7.47
N ASN A 51 0.81 -4.17 8.40
CA ASN A 51 -0.59 -3.86 8.17
C ASN A 51 -1.13 -2.96 9.29
N TYR A 52 -2.38 -2.53 9.13
CA TYR A 52 -3.05 -1.65 10.07
C TYR A 52 -3.36 -2.25 11.45
N TYR A 53 -3.17 -3.55 11.68
CA TYR A 53 -3.19 -4.10 13.05
C TYR A 53 -2.08 -3.53 13.93
N SER A 54 -0.95 -3.10 13.34
CA SER A 54 0.08 -2.33 14.06
C SER A 54 -0.51 -1.11 14.75
N ILE A 55 -1.49 -0.47 14.12
CA ILE A 55 -2.13 0.73 14.65
C ILE A 55 -3.28 0.32 15.58
N SER A 56 -4.27 -0.37 15.04
CA SER A 56 -5.55 -0.62 15.69
C SER A 56 -5.48 -1.58 16.88
N LEU A 57 -4.52 -2.49 16.93
CA LEU A 57 -4.34 -3.40 18.08
C LEU A 57 -3.06 -3.06 18.85
N PHE A 58 -1.91 -3.05 18.18
CA PHE A 58 -0.63 -2.90 18.88
C PHE A 58 -0.36 -1.51 19.43
N ILE A 59 -1.01 -0.46 18.93
CA ILE A 59 -0.96 0.88 19.52
C ILE A 59 -2.23 1.20 20.28
N VAL A 60 -3.41 1.10 19.65
CA VAL A 60 -4.66 1.55 20.28
C VAL A 60 -5.01 0.72 21.52
N TYR A 61 -5.14 -0.61 21.39
CA TYR A 61 -5.54 -1.45 22.53
C TYR A 61 -4.48 -1.48 23.63
N THR A 62 -3.20 -1.54 23.25
CA THR A 62 -2.11 -1.60 24.22
C THR A 62 -1.92 -0.28 24.97
N THR A 63 -2.14 0.88 24.34
CA THR A 63 -2.11 2.18 25.03
C THR A 63 -3.22 2.27 26.08
N ILE A 64 -4.43 1.82 25.74
CA ILE A 64 -5.54 1.72 26.69
C ILE A 64 -5.20 0.74 27.82
N TRP A 65 -4.62 -0.42 27.48
CA TRP A 65 -4.16 -1.39 28.47
C TRP A 65 -3.10 -0.81 29.41
N CYS A 66 -2.16 -0.01 28.90
CA CYS A 66 -1.16 0.67 29.73
C CYS A 66 -1.83 1.55 30.78
N ARG A 67 -2.74 2.44 30.37
CA ARG A 67 -3.44 3.36 31.28
C ARG A 67 -4.34 2.66 32.29
N THR A 68 -4.94 1.53 31.91
CA THR A 68 -5.92 0.83 32.75
C THR A 68 -5.33 -0.25 33.63
N PHE A 69 -4.11 -0.73 33.35
CA PHE A 69 -3.49 -1.84 34.07
C PHE A 69 -1.96 -1.83 33.98
N GLY A 70 -1.40 -1.71 32.77
CA GLY A 70 0.02 -1.91 32.51
C GLY A 70 0.95 -0.98 33.30
N ASP A 71 0.56 0.28 33.52
CA ASP A 71 1.35 1.26 34.26
C ASP A 71 1.58 0.87 35.73
N GLU A 72 0.62 0.16 36.34
CA GLU A 72 0.69 -0.29 37.73
C GLU A 72 1.43 -1.63 37.84
N TYR A 73 1.06 -2.61 37.00
CA TYR A 73 1.52 -3.99 37.16
C TYR A 73 2.77 -4.34 36.34
N TYR A 74 3.01 -3.67 35.21
CA TYR A 74 4.10 -3.97 34.26
C TYR A 74 4.71 -2.68 33.67
N PRO A 75 5.23 -1.77 34.50
CA PRO A 75 5.64 -0.43 34.06
C PRO A 75 6.72 -0.44 32.96
N GLU A 76 7.64 -1.41 32.97
CA GLU A 76 8.68 -1.53 31.95
C GLU A 76 8.11 -1.88 30.56
N ILE A 77 7.12 -2.78 30.51
CA ILE A 77 6.44 -3.14 29.26
C ILE A 77 5.56 -1.98 28.78
N ALA A 78 4.86 -1.32 29.69
CA ALA A 78 4.07 -0.13 29.37
C ALA A 78 4.95 0.97 28.75
N GLU A 79 6.18 1.14 29.25
CA GLU A 79 7.14 2.11 28.70
C GLU A 79 7.62 1.74 27.29
N ILE A 80 7.78 0.45 26.97
CA ILE A 80 8.09 0.00 25.60
C ILE A 80 6.94 0.38 24.64
N ILE A 81 5.70 0.12 25.07
CA ILE A 81 4.49 0.41 24.29
C ILE A 81 4.31 1.92 24.11
N GLU A 82 4.50 2.71 25.16
CA GLU A 82 4.44 4.17 25.15
C GLU A 82 5.43 4.75 24.12
N LYS A 83 6.69 4.30 24.15
CA LYS A 83 7.72 4.72 23.18
C LYS A 83 7.38 4.33 21.75
N SER A 84 6.75 3.17 21.56
CA SER A 84 6.28 2.71 20.26
C SER A 84 5.15 3.60 19.72
N ALA A 85 4.15 3.89 20.55
CA ALA A 85 3.04 4.78 20.21
C ALA A 85 3.52 6.18 19.82
N LYS A 86 4.42 6.77 20.63
CA LYS A 86 5.04 8.07 20.32
C LYS A 86 5.76 8.08 18.96
N LYS A 87 6.42 6.97 18.58
CA LYS A 87 7.06 6.86 17.26
C LYS A 87 6.04 6.83 16.13
N LEU A 88 4.92 6.12 16.28
CA LEU A 88 3.86 6.08 15.27
C LEU A 88 3.27 7.48 15.02
N MET A 89 3.02 8.25 16.09
CA MET A 89 2.37 9.57 16.02
C MET A 89 3.13 10.57 15.13
N LYS A 90 4.44 10.40 14.97
CA LYS A 90 5.27 11.24 14.08
C LYS A 90 4.92 11.10 12.59
N SER A 91 4.24 10.02 12.21
CA SER A 91 3.96 9.68 10.80
C SER A 91 2.49 9.40 10.49
N ILE A 92 1.65 9.15 11.50
CA ILE A 92 0.28 8.68 11.29
C ILE A 92 -0.56 9.62 10.41
N THR A 93 -0.38 10.93 10.55
CA THR A 93 -1.10 11.93 9.76
C THR A 93 -0.82 11.83 8.26
N SER A 94 0.36 11.32 7.87
CA SER A 94 0.76 11.18 6.47
C SER A 94 0.11 9.98 5.76
N PHE A 95 -0.64 9.13 6.48
CA PHE A 95 -1.43 8.03 5.90
C PHE A 95 -2.81 8.46 5.37
N PHE A 96 -3.26 9.64 5.76
CA PHE A 96 -4.61 10.15 5.47
C PHE A 96 -4.56 11.24 4.40
N GLY A 97 -5.58 11.31 3.55
CA GLY A 97 -5.73 12.41 2.58
C GLY A 97 -6.05 13.73 3.27
N ARG A 98 -6.01 14.84 2.52
CA ARG A 98 -6.32 16.19 3.03
C ARG A 98 -7.70 16.28 3.70
N ASP A 99 -8.67 15.52 3.18
CA ASP A 99 -10.03 15.44 3.70
C ASP A 99 -10.20 14.41 4.84
N GLY A 100 -9.11 13.83 5.33
CA GLY A 100 -9.15 12.77 6.35
C GLY A 100 -9.47 11.39 5.80
N TYR A 101 -9.51 11.22 4.48
CA TYR A 101 -9.81 9.92 3.87
C TYR A 101 -8.70 8.91 4.12
N ILE A 102 -9.11 7.66 4.36
CA ILE A 102 -8.23 6.51 4.46
C ILE A 102 -8.09 5.82 3.10
N ASN A 103 -6.93 5.19 2.90
CA ASN A 103 -6.66 4.35 1.73
C ASN A 103 -7.02 2.88 2.01
N MET A 104 -6.93 2.06 0.97
CA MET A 104 -7.20 0.63 1.03
C MET A 104 -5.93 -0.25 1.06
N TRP A 105 -4.98 0.09 1.91
CA TRP A 105 -3.79 -0.75 2.10
C TRP A 105 -4.07 -1.90 3.06
N SER A 106 -3.55 -3.09 2.69
CA SER A 106 -3.60 -4.31 3.50
C SER A 106 -4.97 -4.99 3.60
N ARG A 107 -5.00 -6.16 4.26
CA ARG A 107 -6.19 -6.96 4.55
C ARG A 107 -7.07 -6.32 5.63
N SER A 108 -8.26 -6.89 5.81
CA SER A 108 -9.23 -6.46 6.84
C SER A 108 -9.79 -5.07 6.60
N ILE A 109 -9.79 -4.63 5.35
CA ILE A 109 -10.14 -3.25 5.00
C ILE A 109 -11.62 -2.91 5.25
N CYS A 110 -12.48 -3.94 5.42
CA CYS A 110 -13.87 -3.75 5.83
C CYS A 110 -14.03 -3.11 7.21
N TYR A 111 -12.98 -3.06 8.02
CA TYR A 111 -12.95 -2.33 9.29
C TYR A 111 -12.86 -0.81 9.11
N ARG A 112 -12.49 -0.34 7.92
CA ARG A 112 -12.48 1.08 7.50
C ARG A 112 -11.68 1.98 8.45
N THR A 113 -12.34 2.64 9.39
CA THR A 113 -11.81 3.72 10.23
C THR A 113 -11.02 3.24 11.45
N TRP A 114 -10.79 1.94 11.59
CA TRP A 114 -10.01 1.35 12.70
C TRP A 114 -8.61 1.97 12.90
N VAL A 115 -7.98 2.47 11.83
CA VAL A 115 -6.70 3.20 11.92
C VAL A 115 -6.83 4.55 12.61
N SER A 116 -7.97 5.21 12.48
CA SER A 116 -8.23 6.54 13.05
C SER A 116 -8.42 6.49 14.57
N GLY A 117 -8.57 5.30 15.15
CA GLY A 117 -8.47 5.10 16.60
C GLY A 117 -7.13 5.55 17.19
N ALA A 118 -6.08 5.67 16.37
CA ALA A 118 -4.78 6.22 16.79
C ALA A 118 -4.87 7.68 17.26
N PHE A 119 -5.77 8.47 16.69
CA PHE A 119 -5.91 9.88 17.02
C PHE A 119 -6.35 10.11 18.46
N PRO A 120 -7.47 9.55 18.96
CA PRO A 120 -7.85 9.74 20.36
C PRO A 120 -6.86 9.14 21.34
N VAL A 121 -6.27 7.97 21.06
CA VAL A 121 -5.29 7.36 21.98
C VAL A 121 -3.98 8.15 22.07
N ALA A 122 -3.65 8.98 21.08
CA ALA A 122 -2.52 9.89 21.17
C ALA A 122 -2.64 10.86 22.36
N PHE A 123 -3.88 11.23 22.72
CA PHE A 123 -4.21 12.10 23.87
C PHE A 123 -4.36 11.32 25.19
N MET A 124 -4.09 10.01 25.19
CA MET A 124 -4.00 9.16 26.38
C MET A 124 -2.55 8.83 26.76
N LEU A 125 -1.57 9.32 26.00
CA LEU A 125 -0.14 9.15 26.30
C LEU A 125 0.26 9.98 27.53
N LYS A 126 1.33 9.57 28.23
CA LYS A 126 1.77 10.18 29.50
C LYS A 126 2.33 11.59 29.32
N GLU A 127 2.87 11.89 28.15
CA GLU A 127 3.42 13.19 27.78
C GLU A 127 2.52 13.85 26.73
N ASP A 128 2.71 15.15 26.55
CA ASP A 128 1.96 15.91 25.57
C ASP A 128 2.02 15.25 24.17
N PRO A 129 0.86 15.17 23.47
CA PRO A 129 0.77 14.47 22.21
C PRO A 129 1.67 15.11 21.15
N LEU A 130 2.43 14.27 20.44
CA LEU A 130 3.30 14.68 19.34
C LEU A 130 2.55 15.05 18.05
N ILE A 131 1.22 15.18 18.13
CA ILE A 131 0.33 15.47 17.00
C ILE A 131 -0.48 16.72 17.32
N ASP A 132 -0.62 17.60 16.33
CA ASP A 132 -1.51 18.75 16.42
C ASP A 132 -2.96 18.29 16.63
N ALA A 133 -3.61 18.80 17.67
CA ALA A 133 -4.92 18.34 18.09
C ALA A 133 -6.05 18.72 17.12
N GLY A 134 -5.99 19.92 16.54
CA GLY A 134 -6.95 20.34 15.53
C GLY A 134 -6.85 19.49 14.27
N PHE A 135 -5.63 19.16 13.86
CA PHE A 135 -5.38 18.29 12.72
C PHE A 135 -5.78 16.84 13.00
N ALA A 136 -5.44 16.30 14.18
CA ALA A 136 -5.84 14.96 14.61
C ALA A 136 -7.36 14.81 14.61
N ARG A 137 -8.10 15.79 15.14
CA ARG A 137 -9.56 15.82 15.13
C ARG A 137 -10.11 15.86 13.71
N ARG A 138 -9.57 16.74 12.85
CA ARG A 138 -9.97 16.85 11.44
C ARG A 138 -9.83 15.52 10.69
N LEU A 139 -8.67 14.87 10.79
CA LEU A 139 -8.42 13.59 10.13
C LEU A 139 -9.32 12.47 10.68
N CYS A 140 -9.50 12.44 12.02
CA CYS A 140 -10.38 11.48 12.67
C CYS A 140 -11.83 11.62 12.19
N ALA A 141 -12.38 12.84 12.20
CA ALA A 141 -13.74 13.12 11.74
C ALA A 141 -13.92 12.89 10.24
N GLY A 142 -12.98 13.38 9.42
CA GLY A 142 -12.98 13.18 7.96
C GLY A 142 -13.00 11.70 7.57
N SER A 143 -12.25 10.85 8.29
CA SER A 143 -12.27 9.41 8.06
C SER A 143 -13.63 8.75 8.34
N LEU A 144 -14.39 9.26 9.31
CA LEU A 144 -15.76 8.80 9.57
C LEU A 144 -16.71 9.28 8.47
N LEU A 145 -16.61 10.58 8.12
CA LEU A 145 -17.44 11.23 7.11
C LEU A 145 -17.25 10.61 5.72
N GLN A 146 -16.07 10.05 5.42
CA GLN A 146 -15.83 9.28 4.19
C GLN A 146 -16.88 8.16 3.95
N PHE A 147 -17.42 7.58 5.03
CA PHE A 147 -18.33 6.43 4.96
C PHE A 147 -19.75 6.76 5.40
N VAL A 148 -19.93 7.41 6.55
CA VAL A 148 -21.27 7.57 7.16
C VAL A 148 -22.21 8.48 6.35
N THR A 149 -21.69 9.25 5.41
CA THR A 149 -22.48 10.12 4.53
C THR A 149 -22.89 9.43 3.23
N ARG A 150 -22.54 8.15 3.04
CA ARG A 150 -22.86 7.36 1.85
C ARG A 150 -24.01 6.41 2.15
N GLU A 151 -25.01 6.34 1.27
CA GLU A 151 -26.15 5.44 1.47
C GLU A 151 -25.71 3.97 1.31
N GLU A 152 -24.84 3.70 0.34
CA GLU A 152 -24.32 2.35 0.04
C GLU A 152 -23.48 1.75 1.17
N PHE A 153 -23.01 2.59 2.10
CA PHE A 153 -22.30 2.14 3.28
C PHE A 153 -23.18 1.29 4.19
N TYR A 154 -24.49 1.52 4.22
CA TYR A 154 -25.43 0.77 5.03
C TYR A 154 -26.07 -0.40 4.25
N HIS A 155 -26.15 -1.56 4.89
CA HIS A 155 -26.92 -2.71 4.44
C HIS A 155 -27.79 -3.19 5.59
N ASN A 156 -29.12 -3.12 5.46
CA ASN A 156 -30.06 -3.37 6.58
C ASN A 156 -29.74 -2.51 7.82
N GLU A 157 -29.51 -1.21 7.61
CA GLU A 157 -29.22 -0.21 8.67
C GLU A 157 -27.91 -0.43 9.44
N ILE A 158 -27.09 -1.42 9.06
CA ILE A 158 -25.77 -1.67 9.64
C ILE A 158 -24.65 -1.48 8.60
N PRO A 159 -23.40 -1.24 9.03
CA PRO A 159 -22.27 -1.11 8.11
C PRO A 159 -22.08 -2.33 7.23
N SER A 160 -21.92 -2.12 5.93
CA SER A 160 -21.84 -3.19 4.92
C SER A 160 -20.54 -4.00 4.99
N LEU A 161 -20.56 -5.22 4.44
CA LEU A 161 -19.38 -6.06 4.21
C LEU A 161 -18.66 -5.66 2.91
N GLY A 162 -17.79 -4.66 3.02
CA GLY A 162 -16.93 -4.15 1.96
C GLY A 162 -16.30 -2.83 2.39
N PHE A 163 -15.86 -1.99 1.45
CA PHE A 163 -15.24 -0.69 1.78
C PHE A 163 -16.25 0.46 1.72
N TYR A 164 -16.76 0.82 0.54
CA TYR A 164 -17.84 1.80 0.43
C TYR A 164 -19.22 1.15 0.50
N GLY A 165 -19.40 -0.02 -0.10
CA GLY A 165 -20.63 -0.81 -0.02
C GLY A 165 -20.35 -2.31 0.02
N GLN A 166 -21.39 -3.14 -0.07
CA GLN A 166 -21.24 -4.60 -0.07
C GLN A 166 -20.47 -5.09 -1.31
N LYS A 167 -19.35 -5.78 -1.10
CA LYS A 167 -18.48 -6.32 -2.17
C LYS A 167 -17.83 -7.63 -1.72
N GLU A 168 -18.34 -8.76 -2.19
CA GLU A 168 -17.96 -10.10 -1.68
C GLU A 168 -16.48 -10.46 -1.92
N TYR A 169 -15.92 -10.11 -3.07
CA TYR A 169 -14.52 -10.42 -3.42
C TYR A 169 -13.50 -9.72 -2.50
N MET A 170 -13.94 -8.77 -1.67
CA MET A 170 -13.12 -8.06 -0.70
C MET A 170 -13.16 -8.68 0.71
N VAL A 171 -14.07 -9.63 0.93
CA VAL A 171 -14.33 -10.20 2.25
C VAL A 171 -13.30 -11.29 2.55
N GLN A 172 -12.58 -11.17 3.67
CA GLN A 172 -11.64 -12.21 4.08
C GLN A 172 -12.38 -13.38 4.73
N ASN A 173 -11.77 -14.58 4.69
CA ASN A 173 -12.36 -15.82 5.22
C ASN A 173 -12.76 -15.79 6.70
N TYR A 174 -12.17 -14.92 7.52
CA TYR A 174 -12.51 -14.71 8.93
C TYR A 174 -13.55 -13.60 9.15
N SER A 175 -13.97 -12.90 8.10
CA SER A 175 -14.94 -11.83 8.21
C SER A 175 -16.32 -12.38 8.52
N CYS A 176 -17.05 -11.68 9.36
CA CYS A 176 -18.42 -12.01 9.76
C CYS A 176 -19.25 -10.72 9.81
N PRO A 177 -20.58 -10.78 9.97
CA PRO A 177 -21.42 -9.58 10.05
C PRO A 177 -21.02 -8.57 11.13
N ALA A 178 -20.31 -9.01 12.18
CA ALA A 178 -19.78 -8.12 13.23
C ALA A 178 -18.46 -7.43 12.85
N SER A 179 -17.76 -7.89 11.80
CA SER A 179 -16.46 -7.37 11.38
C SER A 179 -16.46 -5.87 11.09
N PRO A 180 -17.42 -5.32 10.32
CA PRO A 180 -17.48 -3.88 10.05
C PRO A 180 -17.54 -2.99 11.30
N PHE A 181 -18.05 -3.50 12.43
CA PHE A 181 -18.20 -2.71 13.65
C PHE A 181 -16.86 -2.32 14.29
N LEU A 182 -15.72 -2.92 13.91
CA LEU A 182 -14.39 -2.44 14.35
C LEU A 182 -14.09 -0.99 13.92
N MET A 183 -14.89 -0.42 13.02
CA MET A 183 -14.90 1.01 12.74
C MET A 183 -15.26 1.89 13.97
N PHE A 184 -15.60 1.30 15.12
CA PHE A 184 -15.89 2.04 16.35
C PHE A 184 -14.65 2.70 16.99
N LEU A 185 -13.43 2.27 16.66
CA LEU A 185 -12.22 2.75 17.36
C LEU A 185 -12.04 4.28 17.42
N PRO A 186 -12.47 5.09 16.43
CA PRO A 186 -12.43 6.55 16.55
C PRO A 186 -13.28 7.08 17.71
N PHE A 187 -14.36 6.39 18.09
CA PHE A 187 -15.24 6.77 19.20
C PHE A 187 -14.58 6.58 20.58
N ILE A 188 -13.38 6.00 20.66
CA ILE A 188 -12.56 6.01 21.88
C ILE A 188 -12.32 7.45 22.38
N CYS A 189 -12.42 8.45 21.50
CA CYS A 189 -12.39 9.87 21.88
C CYS A 189 -13.40 10.23 22.99
N LEU A 190 -14.55 9.55 23.08
CA LEU A 190 -15.58 9.81 24.09
C LEU A 190 -15.11 9.50 25.52
N ALA A 191 -14.03 8.73 25.68
CA ALA A 191 -13.40 8.47 26.98
C ALA A 191 -12.40 9.56 27.38
N LEU A 192 -12.06 10.50 26.50
CA LEU A 192 -11.17 11.61 26.82
C LEU A 192 -11.88 12.64 27.72
N PRO A 193 -11.16 13.35 28.61
CA PRO A 193 -11.72 14.44 29.40
C PRO A 193 -12.37 15.52 28.53
N GLU A 194 -13.42 16.17 29.04
CA GLU A 194 -14.15 17.25 28.33
C GLU A 194 -13.22 18.39 27.88
N ASN A 195 -12.19 18.69 28.68
CA ASN A 195 -11.20 19.73 28.40
C ASN A 195 -10.01 19.25 27.55
N SER A 196 -10.03 18.02 27.03
CA SER A 196 -8.95 17.50 26.18
C SER A 196 -8.74 18.42 24.96
N PRO A 197 -7.49 18.73 24.56
CA PRO A 197 -7.20 19.47 23.34
C PRO A 197 -7.82 18.83 22.09
N PHE A 198 -8.01 17.51 22.09
CA PHE A 198 -8.71 16.81 21.01
C PHE A 198 -10.14 17.36 20.78
N TRP A 199 -10.82 17.78 21.84
CA TRP A 199 -12.18 18.34 21.79
C TRP A 199 -12.23 19.85 21.68
N THR A 200 -11.24 20.55 22.23
CA THR A 200 -11.27 22.01 22.38
C THR A 200 -10.47 22.75 21.30
N ALA A 201 -9.49 22.09 20.66
CA ALA A 201 -8.71 22.70 19.59
C ALA A 201 -9.58 22.91 18.34
N LYS A 202 -9.32 24.02 17.65
CA LYS A 202 -9.93 24.32 16.35
C LYS A 202 -9.29 23.43 15.28
N GLU A 203 -10.12 22.77 14.48
CA GLU A 203 -9.65 21.98 13.34
C GLU A 203 -8.83 22.82 12.36
N ASN A 204 -7.73 22.23 11.87
CA ASN A 204 -6.82 22.82 10.88
C ASN A 204 -6.29 21.74 9.94
N GLU A 205 -5.62 22.13 8.86
CA GLU A 205 -5.13 21.21 7.83
C GLU A 205 -3.69 20.72 8.07
N GLY A 206 -3.06 21.09 9.19
CA GLY A 206 -1.68 20.75 9.49
C GLY A 206 -0.72 21.10 8.35
N PHE A 207 0.12 20.14 7.95
CA PHE A 207 1.14 20.35 6.92
C PHE A 207 0.56 20.57 5.50
N TRP A 208 -0.73 20.32 5.26
CA TRP A 208 -1.31 20.45 3.91
C TRP A 208 -1.35 21.90 3.42
N GLU A 209 -1.50 22.86 4.33
CA GLU A 209 -1.51 24.29 3.99
C GLU A 209 -0.15 24.75 3.46
N GLU A 210 0.93 24.36 4.16
CA GLU A 210 2.31 24.69 3.78
C GLU A 210 2.78 23.94 2.52
N LEU A 211 2.19 22.78 2.23
CA LEU A 211 2.60 21.93 1.11
C LEU A 211 2.27 22.56 -0.26
N GLY A 212 1.20 23.35 -0.35
CA GLY A 212 0.74 23.96 -1.60
C GLY A 212 0.49 22.89 -2.67
N GLU A 213 1.13 23.02 -3.82
CA GLU A 213 1.06 22.01 -4.90
C GLU A 213 2.14 20.93 -4.82
N ASN A 214 3.11 21.06 -3.90
CA ASN A 214 4.26 20.17 -3.84
C ASN A 214 3.92 18.77 -3.29
N SER A 215 4.88 17.86 -3.36
CA SER A 215 4.80 16.55 -2.71
C SER A 215 5.71 16.51 -1.48
N LYS A 216 5.24 15.87 -0.41
CA LYS A 216 6.03 15.57 0.80
C LYS A 216 6.26 14.07 0.88
N ILE A 217 7.49 13.66 1.19
CA ILE A 217 7.87 12.25 1.36
C ILE A 217 8.22 11.98 2.82
N THR A 218 7.63 10.92 3.39
CA THR A 218 8.00 10.39 4.72
C THR A 218 8.47 8.95 4.58
N VAL A 219 9.72 8.67 4.97
CA VAL A 219 10.33 7.34 4.84
C VAL A 219 10.35 6.62 6.19
N LEU A 220 9.64 5.50 6.27
CA LEU A 220 9.63 4.59 7.42
C LEU A 220 10.52 3.39 7.08
N LYS A 221 11.84 3.55 7.33
CA LYS A 221 12.87 2.59 6.90
C LYS A 221 12.66 1.20 7.50
N ASN A 222 12.24 1.10 8.76
CA ASN A 222 12.07 -0.18 9.45
C ASN A 222 10.94 -1.04 8.84
N PRO A 223 9.70 -0.53 8.70
CA PRO A 223 8.64 -1.26 8.01
C PRO A 223 8.77 -1.25 6.49
N GLY A 224 9.73 -0.51 5.93
CA GLY A 224 9.90 -0.38 4.48
C GLY A 224 8.70 0.27 3.81
N LEU A 225 8.13 1.30 4.44
CA LEU A 225 7.01 2.08 3.88
C LEU A 225 7.52 3.47 3.49
N VAL A 226 7.12 3.94 2.31
CA VAL A 226 7.26 5.34 1.94
C VAL A 226 5.88 5.95 1.78
N LEU A 227 5.67 7.11 2.39
CA LEU A 227 4.43 7.87 2.29
C LEU A 227 4.68 9.07 1.39
N ALA A 228 3.81 9.28 0.42
CA ALA A 228 3.81 10.47 -0.42
C ALA A 228 2.49 11.21 -0.23
N ASN A 229 2.58 12.48 0.18
CA ASN A 229 1.44 13.38 0.29
C ASN A 229 1.52 14.38 -0.86
N HIS A 230 0.52 14.43 -1.72
CA HIS A 230 0.49 15.27 -2.91
C HIS A 230 -0.43 16.47 -2.67
N GLY A 231 0.15 17.64 -2.41
CA GLY A 231 -0.61 18.87 -2.18
C GLY A 231 -1.53 19.22 -3.36
N LYS A 232 -1.05 18.98 -4.59
CA LYS A 232 -1.79 19.21 -5.84
C LYS A 232 -3.14 18.45 -5.93
N SER A 233 -3.24 17.26 -5.35
CA SER A 233 -4.46 16.44 -5.39
C SER A 233 -5.11 16.22 -4.02
N GLY A 234 -4.46 16.67 -2.94
CA GLY A 234 -4.86 16.32 -1.57
C GLY A 234 -4.76 14.82 -1.25
N ALA A 235 -4.20 14.00 -2.14
CA ALA A 235 -4.09 12.57 -1.94
C ALA A 235 -2.83 12.20 -1.16
N SER A 236 -2.99 11.20 -0.30
CA SER A 236 -1.89 10.47 0.34
C SER A 236 -1.75 9.08 -0.24
N GLU A 237 -0.50 8.64 -0.36
CA GLU A 237 -0.10 7.38 -0.94
C GLU A 237 0.78 6.57 0.01
N ILE A 238 0.61 5.26 0.01
CA ILE A 238 1.50 4.31 0.67
C ILE A 238 2.20 3.49 -0.40
N ILE A 239 3.53 3.51 -0.37
CA ILE A 239 4.41 2.75 -1.26
C ILE A 239 5.06 1.65 -0.40
N PRO A 240 4.51 0.43 -0.38
CA PRO A 240 5.05 -0.64 0.42
C PRO A 240 6.29 -1.26 -0.22
N GLY A 241 7.27 -1.60 0.61
CA GLY A 241 8.51 -2.23 0.17
C GLY A 241 8.75 -3.60 0.80
N LYS A 242 7.96 -4.04 1.77
CA LYS A 242 8.15 -5.34 2.45
C LYS A 242 6.89 -6.18 2.40
N VAL A 243 6.83 -7.07 1.42
CA VAL A 243 5.70 -7.98 1.20
C VAL A 243 6.27 -9.39 1.03
N TYR A 244 5.75 -10.36 1.78
CA TYR A 244 6.39 -11.67 1.93
C TYR A 244 5.75 -12.80 1.12
N TYR A 245 4.60 -12.54 0.49
CA TYR A 245 3.79 -13.52 -0.25
C TYR A 245 2.91 -12.84 -1.31
N ASP A 246 2.35 -13.63 -2.21
CA ASP A 246 1.45 -13.24 -3.29
C ASP A 246 0.01 -13.04 -2.78
N ASP A 247 -0.29 -11.83 -2.32
CA ASP A 247 -1.64 -11.43 -1.94
C ASP A 247 -1.96 -10.08 -2.58
N PRO A 248 -3.05 -9.96 -3.37
CA PRO A 248 -3.41 -8.71 -4.05
C PRO A 248 -3.69 -7.56 -3.07
N ASN A 249 -4.01 -7.86 -1.80
CA ASN A 249 -4.14 -6.83 -0.75
C ASN A 249 -2.80 -6.20 -0.35
N TYR A 250 -1.66 -6.78 -0.76
CA TYR A 250 -0.31 -6.30 -0.42
C TYR A 250 0.60 -6.07 -1.62
N SER A 251 0.36 -6.72 -2.77
CA SER A 251 1.27 -6.68 -3.93
C SER A 251 1.28 -5.36 -4.69
N LYS A 252 0.33 -4.46 -4.44
CA LYS A 252 0.23 -3.20 -5.19
C LYS A 252 1.47 -2.35 -4.99
N LEU A 253 1.87 -1.67 -6.06
CA LEU A 253 3.05 -0.82 -6.07
C LEU A 253 2.81 0.45 -5.24
N VAL A 254 1.55 0.89 -5.17
CA VAL A 254 1.09 2.05 -4.41
C VAL A 254 -0.39 1.88 -4.02
N TYR A 255 -0.79 2.46 -2.89
CA TYR A 255 -2.18 2.57 -2.43
C TYR A 255 -2.51 4.04 -2.20
N ASN A 256 -3.66 4.49 -2.70
CA ASN A 256 -4.04 5.91 -2.67
C ASN A 256 -5.36 6.12 -1.91
N THR A 257 -5.51 7.29 -1.32
CA THR A 257 -6.69 7.69 -0.51
C THR A 257 -7.92 8.06 -1.34
N HIS A 258 -7.73 8.43 -2.61
CA HIS A 258 -8.79 8.83 -3.53
C HIS A 258 -8.99 7.84 -4.68
N PHE A 259 -8.02 6.96 -4.91
CA PHE A 259 -8.09 5.88 -5.88
C PHE A 259 -8.03 4.55 -5.13
N PRO A 260 -9.20 3.94 -4.81
CA PRO A 260 -9.25 2.76 -3.96
C PRO A 260 -8.62 1.54 -4.62
N TRP A 261 -8.30 0.56 -3.78
CA TRP A 261 -7.78 -0.72 -4.21
C TRP A 261 -8.76 -1.45 -5.14
N GLU A 262 -8.19 -2.22 -6.07
CA GLU A 262 -8.94 -3.04 -7.02
C GLU A 262 -8.28 -4.42 -7.14
N ASP A 263 -9.10 -5.47 -7.20
CA ASP A 263 -8.66 -6.86 -7.18
C ASP A 263 -7.86 -7.28 -8.42
N HIS A 264 -7.11 -8.38 -8.30
CA HIS A 264 -6.28 -8.92 -9.37
C HIS A 264 -7.10 -9.35 -10.59
N ASN A 265 -6.63 -9.02 -11.81
CA ASN A 265 -7.16 -9.57 -13.05
C ASN A 265 -6.23 -10.64 -13.63
N PRO A 266 -6.61 -11.94 -13.62
CA PRO A 266 -5.83 -13.03 -14.21
C PRO A 266 -5.60 -12.90 -15.73
N ALA A 267 -6.36 -12.06 -16.41
CA ALA A 267 -6.19 -11.77 -17.83
C ALA A 267 -5.11 -10.70 -18.13
N GLY A 268 -4.51 -10.09 -17.09
CA GLY A 268 -3.58 -8.96 -17.21
C GLY A 268 -4.27 -7.60 -17.06
N GLY A 269 -3.48 -6.53 -17.07
CA GLY A 269 -4.01 -5.17 -16.87
C GLY A 269 -4.50 -4.93 -15.45
N THR A 270 -3.93 -5.60 -14.45
CA THR A 270 -4.30 -5.42 -13.05
C THR A 270 -3.95 -4.01 -12.57
N SER A 271 -4.87 -3.36 -11.85
CA SER A 271 -4.66 -2.01 -11.33
C SER A 271 -3.53 -1.94 -10.29
N MET A 272 -2.76 -0.84 -10.34
CA MET A 272 -1.71 -0.44 -9.39
C MET A 272 -0.53 -1.41 -9.27
N GLU A 273 -0.34 -2.34 -10.22
CA GLU A 273 0.75 -3.32 -10.11
C GLU A 273 1.27 -3.84 -11.45
N TYR A 274 2.41 -4.53 -11.36
CA TYR A 274 2.90 -5.38 -12.43
C TYR A 274 2.14 -6.68 -12.42
N SER A 275 1.63 -7.11 -13.58
CA SER A 275 1.20 -8.49 -13.79
C SER A 275 2.18 -9.18 -14.73
N PHE A 276 2.57 -10.40 -14.38
CA PHE A 276 3.58 -11.19 -15.11
C PHE A 276 3.01 -12.52 -15.55
N ARG A 277 3.30 -12.91 -16.78
CA ARG A 277 3.04 -14.25 -17.32
C ARG A 277 4.30 -14.79 -17.97
N SER A 278 4.68 -16.02 -17.61
CA SER A 278 5.77 -16.74 -18.28
C SER A 278 5.25 -17.43 -19.54
N TRP A 279 6.04 -17.34 -20.60
CA TRP A 279 5.86 -18.09 -21.85
C TRP A 279 6.90 -19.21 -22.00
N ASP A 280 7.79 -19.38 -21.01
CA ASP A 280 8.74 -20.48 -20.97
C ASP A 280 8.00 -21.82 -20.80
N PRO A 281 8.15 -22.79 -21.73
CA PRO A 281 7.52 -24.10 -21.62
C PRO A 281 7.85 -24.84 -20.32
N ARG A 282 8.99 -24.56 -19.68
CA ARG A 282 9.35 -25.16 -18.38
C ARG A 282 8.48 -24.63 -17.25
N ASP A 283 8.11 -23.36 -17.31
CA ASP A 283 7.32 -22.69 -16.29
C ASP A 283 5.82 -22.99 -16.41
N VAL A 284 5.33 -23.17 -17.64
CA VAL A 284 3.91 -23.43 -17.91
C VAL A 284 3.53 -24.88 -17.57
N ARG A 285 4.48 -25.81 -17.65
CA ARG A 285 4.24 -27.24 -17.40
C ARG A 285 4.03 -27.61 -15.93
N GLY A 286 4.27 -26.72 -14.96
CA GLY A 286 4.07 -26.96 -13.51
C GLY A 286 5.04 -27.96 -12.86
N ASP A 287 4.84 -28.27 -11.58
CA ASP A 287 5.67 -29.23 -10.83
C ASP A 287 5.27 -30.68 -11.15
N ASP A 288 6.21 -31.46 -11.70
CA ASP A 288 6.05 -32.91 -11.88
C ASP A 288 6.20 -33.64 -10.53
N ILE A 289 5.17 -33.59 -9.68
CA ILE A 289 5.12 -34.44 -8.47
C ILE A 289 4.59 -35.81 -8.87
N ASN A 290 5.51 -36.74 -9.14
CA ASN A 290 5.20 -38.17 -9.26
C ASN A 290 5.35 -38.83 -7.88
N PHE A 291 4.25 -39.25 -7.26
CA PHE A 291 4.32 -40.16 -6.12
C PHE A 291 4.54 -41.58 -6.64
N TYR A 292 5.80 -41.97 -6.84
CA TYR A 292 6.18 -43.29 -7.37
C TYR A 292 5.59 -44.48 -6.59
N LEU A 293 5.26 -44.28 -5.31
CA LEU A 293 4.69 -45.31 -4.42
C LEU A 293 3.16 -45.40 -4.49
N THR A 294 2.46 -44.35 -4.95
CA THR A 294 0.99 -44.31 -4.93
C THR A 294 0.37 -44.19 -6.32
N GLY A 295 1.16 -43.90 -7.35
CA GLY A 295 0.68 -43.66 -8.71
C GLY A 295 -0.16 -42.39 -8.85
N LEU A 296 -0.31 -41.59 -7.78
CA LEU A 296 -1.02 -40.32 -7.79
C LEU A 296 -0.15 -39.28 -8.52
N LYS A 297 -0.74 -38.68 -9.55
CA LYS A 297 -0.27 -37.42 -10.11
C LYS A 297 -1.06 -36.30 -9.45
N VAL A 298 -0.37 -35.26 -8.95
CA VAL A 298 -1.05 -34.01 -8.65
C VAL A 298 -1.53 -33.43 -9.99
N ASP A 299 -2.80 -33.04 -10.07
CA ASP A 299 -3.37 -32.48 -11.29
C ASP A 299 -2.62 -31.20 -11.68
N ASN A 300 -1.75 -31.33 -12.67
CA ASN A 300 -0.92 -30.26 -13.17
C ASN A 300 -1.67 -29.55 -14.29
N ASN A 301 -2.45 -28.54 -13.93
CA ASN A 301 -3.22 -27.79 -14.91
C ASN A 301 -2.34 -26.71 -15.54
N ALA A 302 -1.68 -27.06 -16.65
CA ALA A 302 -0.86 -26.13 -17.43
C ALA A 302 -1.60 -24.84 -17.83
N GLU A 303 -2.94 -24.86 -17.96
CA GLU A 303 -3.74 -23.66 -18.22
C GLU A 303 -3.76 -22.68 -17.03
N LYS A 304 -3.67 -23.17 -15.78
CA LYS A 304 -3.54 -22.28 -14.60
C LYS A 304 -2.24 -21.48 -14.63
N ASN A 305 -1.17 -22.06 -15.16
CA ASN A 305 0.14 -21.40 -15.27
C ASN A 305 0.22 -20.39 -16.44
N ARG A 306 -0.87 -20.25 -17.23
CA ARG A 306 -0.98 -19.26 -18.31
C ARG A 306 -1.73 -17.99 -17.90
N ALA A 307 -2.26 -17.92 -16.69
CA ALA A 307 -2.79 -16.68 -16.16
C ALA A 307 -1.66 -15.68 -15.90
N PHE A 308 -1.98 -14.39 -15.94
CA PHE A 308 -1.12 -13.40 -15.32
C PHE A 308 -1.10 -13.60 -13.82
N SER A 309 0.08 -13.50 -13.23
CA SER A 309 0.34 -13.53 -11.80
C SER A 309 0.78 -12.16 -11.32
N ILE A 310 0.69 -11.94 -10.01
CA ILE A 310 1.17 -10.74 -9.32
C ILE A 310 2.57 -10.99 -8.73
N SER A 311 3.18 -9.97 -8.12
CA SER A 311 4.45 -10.15 -7.42
C SER A 311 4.28 -11.12 -6.24
N GLN A 312 5.20 -12.09 -6.13
CA GLN A 312 5.27 -13.04 -5.01
C GLN A 312 5.85 -12.44 -3.73
N SER A 313 6.62 -11.35 -3.86
CA SER A 313 7.16 -10.60 -2.73
C SER A 313 7.74 -9.28 -3.21
N MET A 314 7.65 -8.26 -2.36
CA MET A 314 8.27 -6.96 -2.55
C MET A 314 9.40 -6.80 -1.55
N VAL A 315 10.56 -6.31 -2.00
CA VAL A 315 11.72 -6.04 -1.15
C VAL A 315 12.09 -4.57 -1.20
N PHE A 316 12.43 -3.99 -0.05
CA PHE A 316 12.79 -2.58 0.10
C PHE A 316 14.31 -2.46 0.09
N ASN A 317 14.86 -1.64 -0.81
CA ASN A 317 16.31 -1.47 -0.95
C ASN A 317 16.77 -0.11 -0.41
N GLY A 318 15.83 0.79 -0.12
CA GLY A 318 16.09 2.07 0.54
C GLY A 318 15.67 3.26 -0.31
N VAL A 319 16.11 4.43 0.13
CA VAL A 319 15.94 5.69 -0.59
C VAL A 319 17.31 6.32 -0.72
N LYS A 320 17.74 6.63 -1.95
CA LYS A 320 19.04 7.26 -2.26
C LYS A 320 18.77 8.42 -3.22
N ASN A 321 19.30 9.59 -2.91
CA ASN A 321 19.17 10.80 -3.73
C ASN A 321 17.71 11.06 -4.16
N GLU A 322 16.77 10.94 -3.20
CA GLU A 322 15.32 11.11 -3.40
C GLU A 322 14.64 10.07 -4.32
N VAL A 323 15.37 9.03 -4.76
CA VAL A 323 14.83 7.88 -5.50
C VAL A 323 14.55 6.72 -4.55
N ILE A 324 13.36 6.14 -4.63
CA ILE A 324 12.93 5.00 -3.82
C ILE A 324 13.25 3.71 -4.58
N TYR A 325 14.03 2.82 -4.00
CA TYR A 325 14.41 1.55 -4.61
C TYR A 325 13.70 0.37 -3.96
N ARG A 326 13.10 -0.46 -4.80
CA ARG A 326 12.43 -1.72 -4.42
C ARG A 326 12.72 -2.82 -5.42
N GLN A 327 12.34 -4.05 -5.12
CA GLN A 327 12.35 -5.17 -6.06
C GLN A 327 11.03 -5.91 -5.99
N ALA A 328 10.34 -6.00 -7.12
CA ALA A 328 9.21 -6.91 -7.29
C ALA A 328 9.75 -8.27 -7.75
N ILE A 329 9.62 -9.28 -6.91
CA ILE A 329 9.95 -10.66 -7.27
C ILE A 329 8.69 -11.25 -7.91
N MET A 330 8.69 -11.40 -9.23
CA MET A 330 7.54 -11.93 -9.98
C MET A 330 7.48 -13.45 -9.87
N ARG A 331 8.64 -14.11 -9.76
CA ARG A 331 8.73 -15.55 -9.58
C ARG A 331 10.04 -15.92 -8.88
N LYS A 332 9.95 -16.67 -7.79
CA LYS A 332 11.13 -17.25 -7.13
C LYS A 332 11.79 -18.30 -8.05
N PRO A 333 13.12 -18.37 -8.08
CA PRO A 333 13.85 -19.29 -8.93
C PRO A 333 13.61 -20.74 -8.48
N PRO A 334 13.39 -21.70 -9.40
CA PRO A 334 13.47 -23.11 -9.06
C PRO A 334 14.95 -23.47 -8.83
N ASN A 335 15.32 -23.58 -7.56
CA ASN A 335 16.57 -24.12 -7.01
C ASN A 335 17.93 -23.51 -7.38
N ASN A 336 18.13 -22.72 -8.45
CA ASN A 336 19.47 -22.16 -8.80
C ASN A 336 19.41 -20.84 -9.63
N GLY A 337 19.01 -19.71 -9.04
CA GLY A 337 19.04 -18.41 -9.74
C GLY A 337 18.65 -17.22 -8.85
N VAL A 338 18.53 -16.03 -9.43
CA VAL A 338 18.04 -14.83 -8.72
C VAL A 338 16.52 -14.66 -8.79
N GLY A 339 15.83 -15.41 -9.66
CA GLY A 339 14.40 -15.29 -9.91
C GLY A 339 14.05 -14.32 -11.04
N TYR A 340 12.77 -14.14 -11.30
CA TYR A 340 12.26 -13.13 -12.22
C TYR A 340 12.02 -11.85 -11.43
N ILE A 341 12.86 -10.84 -11.66
CA ILE A 341 12.86 -9.61 -10.87
C ILE A 341 12.59 -8.42 -11.77
N ILE A 342 11.79 -7.49 -11.25
CA ILE A 342 11.72 -6.12 -11.74
C ILE A 342 12.32 -5.24 -10.64
N ASP A 343 13.48 -4.63 -10.92
CA ASP A 343 14.05 -3.65 -10.02
C ASP A 343 13.31 -2.33 -10.23
N LEU A 344 12.78 -1.77 -9.15
CA LEU A 344 11.89 -0.62 -9.18
C LEU A 344 12.65 0.62 -8.69
N ALA A 345 12.45 1.73 -9.39
CA ALA A 345 12.93 3.04 -8.94
C ALA A 345 11.85 4.10 -9.12
N ASP A 346 11.35 4.63 -8.00
CA ASP A 346 10.27 5.62 -7.98
C ASP A 346 10.84 7.01 -7.66
N ILE A 347 10.55 7.99 -8.53
CA ILE A 347 10.79 9.42 -8.33
C ILE A 347 9.43 10.08 -8.13
N ILE A 348 9.16 10.57 -6.92
CA ILE A 348 7.88 11.20 -6.59
C ILE A 348 7.84 12.62 -7.16
N ILE A 349 6.76 12.94 -7.87
CA ILE A 349 6.48 14.27 -8.42
C ILE A 349 5.09 14.76 -7.92
N PRO A 350 4.76 16.05 -8.04
CA PRO A 350 3.42 16.55 -7.75
C PRO A 350 2.32 15.79 -8.50
N GLY A 351 1.44 15.10 -7.76
CA GLY A 351 0.32 14.35 -8.34
C GLY A 351 0.71 13.06 -9.07
N GLY A 352 1.85 12.44 -8.73
CA GLY A 352 2.17 11.13 -9.27
C GLY A 352 3.63 10.68 -9.09
N VAL A 353 4.06 9.78 -9.97
CA VAL A 353 5.37 9.13 -9.92
C VAL A 353 5.97 8.98 -11.31
N ILE A 354 7.28 9.20 -11.40
CA ILE A 354 8.12 8.77 -12.52
C ILE A 354 8.81 7.48 -12.10
N ARG A 355 8.70 6.46 -12.92
CA ARG A 355 9.28 5.14 -12.71
C ARG A 355 10.36 4.86 -13.74
N VAL A 356 11.48 4.35 -13.27
CA VAL A 356 12.60 3.90 -14.09
C VAL A 356 12.91 2.49 -13.65
N ASP A 357 12.25 1.52 -14.27
CA ASP A 357 12.27 0.14 -13.78
C ASP A 357 13.15 -0.72 -14.69
N ARG A 358 14.00 -1.58 -14.10
CA ARG A 358 14.89 -2.49 -14.84
C ARG A 358 14.35 -3.91 -14.83
N THR A 359 14.17 -4.49 -16.01
CA THR A 359 13.74 -5.89 -16.13
C THR A 359 14.92 -6.85 -16.04
N ARG A 360 14.85 -7.81 -15.12
CA ARG A 360 15.75 -8.98 -15.04
C ARG A 360 14.94 -10.26 -15.22
N LEU A 361 14.40 -10.42 -16.42
CA LEU A 361 13.51 -11.52 -16.81
C LEU A 361 14.16 -12.30 -17.95
N ALA A 362 14.82 -13.42 -17.63
CA ALA A 362 15.74 -14.11 -18.55
C ALA A 362 15.06 -15.01 -19.60
N PHE A 363 13.74 -15.16 -19.56
CA PHE A 363 12.98 -16.04 -20.45
C PHE A 363 11.76 -15.34 -21.02
N GLU A 364 11.11 -16.00 -21.97
CA GLU A 364 9.94 -15.50 -22.68
C GLU A 364 8.84 -15.13 -21.68
N HIS A 365 8.32 -13.92 -21.80
CA HIS A 365 7.39 -13.38 -20.82
C HIS A 365 6.46 -12.33 -21.41
N GLU A 366 5.44 -12.01 -20.63
CA GLU A 366 4.56 -10.91 -20.85
C GLU A 366 4.35 -10.15 -19.55
N LEU A 367 4.36 -8.83 -19.66
CA LEU A 367 4.19 -7.90 -18.56
C LEU A 367 3.08 -6.91 -18.87
N THR A 368 2.30 -6.58 -17.85
CA THR A 368 1.47 -5.38 -17.85
C THR A 368 1.77 -4.53 -16.62
N LEU A 369 1.77 -3.21 -16.74
CA LEU A 369 1.81 -2.26 -15.62
C LEU A 369 0.51 -1.45 -15.63
N GLY A 370 -0.38 -1.71 -14.67
CA GLY A 370 -1.67 -1.01 -14.58
C GLY A 370 -1.64 0.23 -13.70
N HIS A 371 -2.39 1.25 -14.12
CA HIS A 371 -2.65 2.44 -13.31
C HIS A 371 -3.82 2.20 -12.34
N PHE A 372 -4.41 3.27 -11.79
CA PHE A 372 -5.54 3.20 -10.88
C PHE A 372 -6.79 2.81 -11.67
N GLY A 373 -7.67 2.02 -11.06
CA GLY A 373 -8.98 1.76 -11.61
C GLY A 373 -9.89 2.97 -11.42
N LEU A 374 -10.46 3.48 -12.51
CA LEU A 374 -11.49 4.51 -12.45
C LEU A 374 -12.86 3.84 -12.35
N PRO A 375 -13.54 3.93 -11.20
CA PRO A 375 -14.86 3.33 -11.01
C PRO A 375 -15.87 3.97 -11.97
N HIS A 376 -16.78 3.19 -12.55
CA HIS A 376 -17.88 3.71 -13.37
C HIS A 376 -19.03 4.20 -12.49
N ILE A 377 -18.82 5.35 -11.84
CA ILE A 377 -19.77 5.95 -10.90
C ILE A 377 -21.09 6.23 -11.63
N ASN A 378 -22.21 5.81 -11.04
CA ASN A 378 -23.55 5.92 -11.64
C ASN A 378 -23.69 5.27 -13.03
N GLY A 379 -22.83 4.29 -13.35
CA GLY A 379 -22.80 3.62 -14.65
C GLY A 379 -22.12 4.42 -15.77
N GLU A 380 -21.55 5.59 -15.46
CA GLU A 380 -20.80 6.38 -16.43
C GLU A 380 -19.41 5.76 -16.66
N LYS A 381 -19.14 5.39 -17.91
CA LYS A 381 -17.84 4.82 -18.28
C LYS A 381 -16.77 5.91 -18.33
N ALA A 382 -15.57 5.57 -17.88
CA ALA A 382 -14.43 6.46 -18.01
C ALA A 382 -14.13 6.74 -19.49
N VAL A 383 -13.88 8.01 -19.81
CA VAL A 383 -13.46 8.45 -21.15
C VAL A 383 -11.96 8.18 -21.28
N VAL A 384 -11.59 7.39 -22.28
CA VAL A 384 -10.19 7.01 -22.54
C VAL A 384 -9.71 7.65 -23.83
N ASN A 385 -8.59 8.36 -23.77
CA ASN A 385 -7.92 8.94 -24.93
C ASN A 385 -6.51 8.39 -25.04
N ARG A 386 -6.06 8.11 -26.27
CA ARG A 386 -4.72 7.62 -26.61
C ARG A 386 -4.11 8.46 -27.71
N PHE A 387 -2.84 8.81 -27.58
CA PHE A 387 -2.09 9.49 -28.61
C PHE A 387 -0.59 9.28 -28.41
N GLU A 388 0.17 9.52 -29.48
CA GLU A 388 1.62 9.53 -29.48
C GLU A 388 2.11 10.95 -29.74
N GLU A 389 3.17 11.36 -29.05
CA GLU A 389 3.79 12.68 -29.24
C GLU A 389 5.31 12.54 -29.14
N GLY A 390 6.02 12.69 -30.26
CA GLY A 390 7.47 12.49 -30.30
C GLY A 390 7.84 11.04 -29.98
N ASN A 391 8.57 10.83 -28.89
CA ASN A 391 9.03 9.52 -28.44
C ASN A 391 8.22 8.93 -27.28
N LYS A 392 7.09 9.54 -26.90
CA LYS A 392 6.21 9.04 -25.83
C LYS A 392 4.85 8.58 -26.36
N GLN A 393 4.34 7.50 -25.77
CA GLN A 393 2.94 7.10 -25.87
C GLN A 393 2.20 7.61 -24.64
N VAL A 394 0.97 8.09 -24.82
CA VAL A 394 0.13 8.60 -23.73
C VAL A 394 -1.24 7.95 -23.78
N ILE A 395 -1.72 7.47 -22.63
CA ILE A 395 -3.12 7.10 -22.42
C ILE A 395 -3.65 7.84 -21.18
N THR A 396 -4.77 8.53 -21.34
CA THR A 396 -5.48 9.19 -20.24
C THR A 396 -6.83 8.54 -20.04
N ALA A 397 -7.27 8.43 -18.80
CA ALA A 397 -8.64 8.07 -18.46
C ALA A 397 -9.23 9.12 -17.52
N THR A 398 -10.50 9.47 -17.74
CA THR A 398 -11.22 10.50 -16.97
C THR A 398 -12.60 10.01 -16.58
N ILE A 399 -12.98 10.27 -15.34
CA ILE A 399 -14.36 10.31 -14.86
C ILE A 399 -14.54 11.59 -14.03
N LYS A 400 -15.78 12.01 -13.78
CA LYS A 400 -16.06 13.17 -12.94
C LYS A 400 -15.28 13.14 -11.62
N GLY A 401 -14.51 14.19 -11.36
CA GLY A 401 -13.66 14.39 -10.19
C GLY A 401 -12.38 13.55 -10.15
N ARG A 402 -12.08 12.71 -11.14
CA ARG A 402 -10.87 11.87 -11.15
C ARG A 402 -10.30 11.70 -12.54
N ARG A 403 -9.01 12.00 -12.67
CA ARG A 403 -8.26 11.86 -13.92
C ARG A 403 -6.96 11.13 -13.67
N ILE A 404 -6.57 10.28 -14.60
CA ILE A 404 -5.26 9.62 -14.59
C ILE A 404 -4.60 9.72 -15.97
N ALA A 405 -3.27 9.71 -15.98
CA ALA A 405 -2.47 9.65 -17.19
C ALA A 405 -1.31 8.66 -17.01
N LEU A 406 -1.20 7.73 -17.95
CA LEU A 406 -0.07 6.81 -18.07
C LEU A 406 0.72 7.19 -19.33
N ILE A 407 1.99 7.53 -19.14
CA ILE A 407 2.89 7.97 -20.19
C ILE A 407 4.09 7.02 -20.22
N THR A 408 4.44 6.51 -21.39
CA THR A 408 5.63 5.64 -21.56
C THR A 408 6.60 6.28 -22.55
N TYR A 409 7.89 6.26 -22.21
CA TYR A 409 8.95 6.82 -23.06
C TYR A 409 9.82 5.74 -23.71
N THR A 410 9.99 4.60 -23.06
CA THR A 410 10.79 3.47 -23.57
C THR A 410 10.46 2.18 -22.83
N GLY A 411 10.79 1.04 -23.46
CA GLY A 411 10.67 -0.29 -22.88
C GLY A 411 9.27 -0.91 -22.91
N TRP A 412 8.28 -0.24 -23.48
CA TRP A 412 6.88 -0.71 -23.58
C TRP A 412 6.46 -0.82 -25.05
N ASP A 413 5.61 -1.80 -25.37
CA ASP A 413 5.17 -2.05 -26.74
C ASP A 413 3.89 -1.26 -27.07
N GLU A 414 2.93 -1.24 -26.14
CA GLU A 414 1.65 -0.55 -26.33
C GLU A 414 1.02 -0.06 -25.01
N LEU A 415 0.10 0.88 -25.14
CA LEU A 415 -0.82 1.33 -24.09
C LEU A 415 -2.25 0.90 -24.41
N ASP A 416 -2.92 0.28 -23.45
CA ASP A 416 -4.29 -0.20 -23.61
C ASP A 416 -5.15 0.02 -22.36
N SER A 417 -6.45 -0.26 -22.50
CA SER A 417 -7.44 -0.10 -21.44
C SER A 417 -8.37 -1.30 -21.40
N VAL A 418 -8.74 -1.71 -20.19
CA VAL A 418 -9.69 -2.80 -19.97
C VAL A 418 -10.78 -2.35 -19.00
N VAL A 419 -12.01 -2.81 -19.23
CA VAL A 419 -13.10 -2.66 -18.27
C VAL A 419 -13.15 -3.91 -17.40
N HIS A 420 -12.95 -3.75 -16.11
CA HIS A 420 -13.12 -4.81 -15.12
C HIS A 420 -14.54 -4.81 -14.58
N LYS A 421 -15.00 -5.99 -14.17
CA LYS A 421 -16.28 -6.19 -13.47
C LYS A 421 -16.05 -6.88 -12.13
N ASN A 422 -16.73 -6.43 -11.09
CA ASN A 422 -16.67 -6.98 -9.73
C ASN A 422 -15.24 -7.05 -9.18
N ARG A 423 -14.47 -5.98 -9.33
CA ARG A 423 -13.10 -5.86 -8.79
C ARG A 423 -12.84 -4.58 -8.00
N ASN A 424 -13.54 -3.50 -8.38
CA ASN A 424 -13.32 -2.17 -7.82
C ASN A 424 -14.18 -1.90 -6.59
N ALA A 425 -13.55 -1.44 -5.51
CA ALA A 425 -14.21 -1.27 -4.23
C ALA A 425 -15.36 -0.23 -4.21
N GLU A 426 -15.43 0.65 -5.21
CA GLU A 426 -16.40 1.75 -5.27
C GLU A 426 -17.53 1.52 -6.29
N ALA A 427 -17.29 0.76 -7.38
CA ALA A 427 -18.29 0.49 -8.41
C ALA A 427 -18.22 -0.95 -8.94
N ASP A 428 -19.28 -1.44 -9.60
CA ASP A 428 -19.30 -2.79 -10.17
C ASP A 428 -18.44 -2.89 -11.43
N GLU A 429 -18.37 -1.83 -12.23
CA GLU A 429 -17.46 -1.71 -13.36
C GLU A 429 -16.42 -0.62 -13.12
N SER A 430 -15.24 -0.79 -13.71
CA SER A 430 -14.15 0.19 -13.64
C SER A 430 -13.27 0.08 -14.87
N THR A 431 -12.64 1.19 -15.28
CA THR A 431 -11.64 1.19 -16.36
C THR A 431 -10.24 1.26 -15.77
N VAL A 432 -9.37 0.32 -16.17
CA VAL A 432 -7.94 0.36 -15.89
C VAL A 432 -7.19 0.61 -17.20
N VAL A 433 -6.32 1.61 -17.21
CA VAL A 433 -5.33 1.81 -18.27
C VAL A 433 -4.01 1.18 -17.88
N PHE A 434 -3.31 0.57 -18.82
CA PHE A 434 -2.08 -0.15 -18.57
C PHE A 434 -1.11 -0.10 -19.75
N ALA A 435 0.17 -0.29 -19.44
CA ALA A 435 1.22 -0.52 -20.43
C ALA A 435 1.45 -2.01 -20.58
N ARG A 436 1.75 -2.48 -21.79
CA ARG A 436 1.99 -3.89 -22.09
C ARG A 436 3.32 -4.10 -22.78
N LYS A 437 3.99 -5.19 -22.42
CA LYS A 437 5.23 -5.66 -23.03
C LYS A 437 5.17 -7.16 -23.23
N LYS A 438 5.54 -7.63 -24.43
CA LYS A 438 5.62 -9.05 -24.76
C LYS A 438 7.00 -9.37 -25.35
N ARG A 439 7.69 -10.34 -24.76
CA ARG A 439 9.01 -10.78 -25.21
C ARG A 439 8.97 -12.29 -25.44
N LEU A 440 8.96 -12.70 -26.71
CA LEU A 440 8.95 -14.11 -27.13
C LEU A 440 10.31 -14.58 -27.68
N ALA A 441 11.28 -13.68 -27.79
CA ALA A 441 12.64 -14.04 -28.15
C ALA A 441 13.30 -14.80 -26.99
N LYS A 442 14.10 -15.82 -27.32
CA LYS A 442 14.91 -16.55 -26.34
C LYS A 442 15.95 -15.62 -25.72
N ASN A 443 16.13 -15.74 -24.40
CA ASN A 443 17.08 -14.93 -23.63
C ASN A 443 16.90 -13.42 -23.88
N PRO A 444 15.70 -12.85 -23.62
CA PRO A 444 15.47 -11.42 -23.83
C PRO A 444 16.46 -10.59 -23.00
N ALA A 445 16.92 -9.48 -23.58
CA ALA A 445 17.84 -8.57 -22.93
C ALA A 445 17.18 -7.88 -21.72
N MET A 446 18.00 -7.43 -20.78
CA MET A 446 17.55 -6.47 -19.76
C MET A 446 17.16 -5.17 -20.44
N GLU A 447 16.09 -4.53 -19.97
CA GLU A 447 15.63 -3.25 -20.51
C GLU A 447 15.33 -2.29 -19.35
N ILE A 448 15.57 -1.00 -19.59
CA ILE A 448 15.04 0.09 -18.77
C ILE A 448 13.68 0.49 -19.32
N MET A 449 12.67 0.51 -18.46
CA MET A 449 11.32 0.96 -18.74
C MET A 449 11.09 2.29 -18.04
N ILE A 450 10.76 3.33 -18.82
CA ILE A 450 10.49 4.67 -18.27
C ILE A 450 9.01 4.97 -18.42
N THR A 451 8.35 5.18 -17.29
CA THR A 451 6.90 5.38 -17.20
C THR A 451 6.59 6.53 -16.26
N VAL A 452 5.57 7.31 -16.58
CA VAL A 452 5.00 8.33 -15.69
C VAL A 452 3.55 7.99 -15.42
N MET A 453 3.16 8.02 -14.16
CA MET A 453 1.80 7.74 -13.69
C MET A 453 1.32 8.95 -12.90
N LEU A 454 0.34 9.68 -13.44
CA LEU A 454 -0.18 10.91 -12.88
C LEU A 454 -1.65 10.76 -12.51
N HIS A 455 -2.09 11.50 -11.49
CA HIS A 455 -3.47 11.54 -11.08
C HIS A 455 -3.91 12.95 -10.64
N LYS A 456 -5.19 13.27 -10.87
CA LYS A 456 -5.90 14.44 -10.33
C LYS A 456 -7.20 14.01 -9.66
N THR A 457 -7.63 14.80 -8.70
CA THR A 457 -8.88 14.65 -7.94
C THR A 457 -9.86 15.78 -8.26
N ASP A 458 -9.70 16.39 -9.44
CA ASP A 458 -10.54 17.46 -9.96
C ASP A 458 -10.95 17.18 -11.42
N ASP A 459 -11.80 18.05 -11.95
CA ASP A 459 -12.28 18.02 -13.33
C ASP A 459 -11.42 18.87 -14.29
N ILE A 460 -10.23 19.33 -13.88
CA ILE A 460 -9.38 20.18 -14.72
C ILE A 460 -8.66 19.31 -15.76
N GLU A 461 -8.82 19.68 -17.03
CA GLU A 461 -8.17 19.00 -18.16
C GLU A 461 -6.65 18.95 -18.03
N TRP A 462 -6.03 17.96 -18.67
CA TRP A 462 -4.59 17.85 -18.73
C TRP A 462 -4.00 18.93 -19.64
N THR A 463 -3.00 19.64 -19.14
CA THR A 463 -2.15 20.52 -19.96
C THR A 463 -1.05 19.71 -20.65
N LYS A 464 -0.46 20.26 -21.72
CA LYS A 464 0.65 19.59 -22.42
C LYS A 464 1.89 19.48 -21.54
N GLU A 465 2.10 20.47 -20.69
CA GLU A 465 3.21 20.56 -19.74
C GLU A 465 3.09 19.48 -18.67
N GLU A 466 1.89 19.24 -18.13
CA GLU A 466 1.63 18.16 -17.18
C GLU A 466 1.87 16.77 -17.79
N LEU A 467 1.53 16.59 -19.08
CA LEU A 467 1.76 15.34 -19.81
C LEU A 467 3.20 15.20 -20.35
N SER A 468 4.12 16.10 -19.97
CA SER A 468 5.52 16.11 -20.40
C SER A 468 6.50 16.39 -19.23
N PRO A 469 6.44 15.66 -18.11
CA PRO A 469 7.27 16.01 -16.95
C PRO A 469 8.75 15.66 -17.13
N ILE A 470 9.10 14.76 -18.06
CA ILE A 470 10.48 14.44 -18.41
C ILE A 470 10.89 15.27 -19.61
N LYS A 471 11.94 16.07 -19.45
CA LYS A 471 12.52 16.87 -20.53
C LYS A 471 13.42 16.03 -21.43
N GLU A 472 14.29 15.24 -20.82
CA GLU A 472 15.23 14.36 -21.51
C GLU A 472 15.64 13.21 -20.58
N PHE A 473 16.08 12.11 -21.18
CA PHE A 473 16.66 10.99 -20.45
C PHE A 473 17.79 10.34 -21.23
N GLU A 474 18.72 9.74 -20.52
CA GLU A 474 19.86 8.99 -21.07
C GLU A 474 19.90 7.61 -20.41
N ILE A 475 19.84 6.55 -21.22
CA ILE A 475 19.98 5.16 -20.75
C ILE A 475 21.45 4.74 -20.89
N MET A 476 21.98 4.08 -19.87
CA MET A 476 23.36 3.62 -19.82
C MET A 476 23.39 2.11 -19.59
N ASP A 477 24.06 1.37 -20.46
CA ASP A 477 24.30 -0.07 -20.27
C ASP A 477 25.18 -0.34 -19.05
N VAL A 478 26.16 0.54 -18.80
CA VAL A 478 27.02 0.56 -17.62
C VAL A 478 27.04 1.98 -17.07
N THR A 479 26.63 2.13 -15.82
CA THR A 479 26.55 3.43 -15.15
C THR A 479 27.93 3.91 -14.65
N PRO A 480 28.08 5.19 -14.27
CA PRO A 480 29.32 5.69 -13.66
C PRO A 480 29.74 4.99 -12.35
N VAL A 481 28.79 4.31 -11.70
CA VAL A 481 29.00 3.51 -10.48
C VAL A 481 29.15 2.01 -10.77
N PHE A 482 29.39 1.64 -12.04
CA PHE A 482 29.59 0.27 -12.51
C PHE A 482 28.42 -0.69 -12.25
N SER A 483 27.18 -0.16 -12.13
CA SER A 483 25.98 -0.98 -12.16
C SER A 483 25.52 -1.18 -13.60
N THR A 484 24.98 -2.36 -13.93
CA THR A 484 24.40 -2.63 -15.26
C THR A 484 23.05 -1.96 -15.41
N MET A 485 22.77 -1.36 -16.57
CA MET A 485 21.51 -0.69 -16.93
C MET A 485 21.07 0.36 -15.90
N GLY A 486 21.20 1.64 -16.24
CA GLY A 486 20.65 2.74 -15.45
C GLY A 486 20.17 3.86 -16.34
N ALA A 487 19.62 4.91 -15.73
CA ALA A 487 19.24 6.10 -16.48
C ALA A 487 19.51 7.39 -15.72
N LYS A 488 19.78 8.44 -16.47
CA LYS A 488 19.76 9.82 -15.99
C LYS A 488 18.49 10.47 -16.51
N ILE A 489 17.66 11.00 -15.62
CA ILE A 489 16.38 11.63 -15.95
C ILE A 489 16.47 13.12 -15.62
N THR A 490 16.23 13.99 -16.60
CA THR A 490 16.11 15.44 -16.36
C THR A 490 14.65 15.83 -16.52
N LEU A 491 14.07 16.42 -15.47
CA LEU A 491 12.69 16.87 -15.45
C LEU A 491 12.51 18.22 -16.16
N ALA A 492 11.26 18.59 -16.44
CA ALA A 492 10.91 19.87 -17.05
C ALA A 492 11.38 21.09 -16.23
N ASP A 493 11.44 20.96 -14.90
CA ASP A 493 11.96 21.97 -13.98
C ASP A 493 13.51 22.02 -13.91
N LYS A 494 14.18 21.20 -14.73
CA LYS A 494 15.64 21.02 -14.81
C LYS A 494 16.27 20.27 -13.63
N LYS A 495 15.49 19.72 -12.69
CA LYS A 495 16.02 18.79 -11.69
C LYS A 495 16.42 17.48 -12.36
N THR A 496 17.58 16.94 -11.99
CA THR A 496 18.11 15.71 -12.56
C THR A 496 18.21 14.62 -11.50
N TYR A 497 17.83 13.40 -11.89
CA TYR A 497 17.92 12.20 -11.08
C TYR A 497 18.80 11.16 -11.76
N GLU A 498 19.67 10.55 -10.98
CA GLU A 498 20.51 9.43 -11.41
C GLU A 498 19.96 8.15 -10.83
N VAL A 499 19.37 7.32 -11.69
CA VAL A 499 18.76 6.05 -11.30
C VAL A 499 19.73 4.92 -11.61
N TYR A 500 20.51 4.53 -10.60
CA TYR A 500 21.48 3.44 -10.67
C TYR A 500 21.11 2.32 -9.71
N PHE A 501 21.13 1.08 -10.20
CA PHE A 501 20.79 -0.13 -9.44
C PHE A 501 22.04 -0.77 -8.81
N GLU A 502 22.97 0.05 -8.32
CA GLU A 502 24.19 -0.40 -7.65
C GLU A 502 23.84 -1.24 -6.43
N GLU A 503 24.50 -2.41 -6.32
CA GLU A 503 24.41 -3.30 -5.15
C GLU A 503 22.97 -3.63 -4.71
N ILE A 504 21.97 -3.51 -5.60
CA ILE A 504 20.57 -3.54 -5.19
C ILE A 504 20.22 -4.83 -4.45
N ASP A 505 20.72 -5.98 -4.90
CA ASP A 505 20.51 -7.26 -4.24
C ASP A 505 21.20 -7.36 -2.86
N GLY A 506 22.35 -6.68 -2.68
CA GLY A 506 23.04 -6.58 -1.39
C GLY A 506 22.37 -5.60 -0.42
N ASN A 507 21.65 -4.61 -0.96
CA ASN A 507 20.92 -3.59 -0.19
C ASN A 507 19.49 -4.01 0.21
N ARG A 508 19.09 -5.27 -0.08
CA ARG A 508 17.79 -5.80 0.34
C ARG A 508 17.63 -5.69 1.85
N ARG A 509 16.63 -4.94 2.30
CA ARG A 509 16.23 -4.86 3.70
C ARG A 509 15.03 -5.77 3.90
N CYS A 510 15.24 -6.89 4.58
CA CYS A 510 14.20 -7.75 5.12
C CYS A 510 13.41 -7.00 6.21
#